data_AF-X0TTR3-F1
#
_entry.id   AF-X0TTR3-F1
#
_cell.length_a   1.000
_cell.length_b   1.000
_cell.length_c   1.000
_cell.angle_alpha   90.00
_cell.angle_beta   90.00
_cell.angle_gamma   90.00
#
_symmetry.space_group_name_H-M   'P 1'
#
loop_
_entity.id
_entity.type
_entity.pdbx_description
1 polymer ?
#
loop_
_entity_poly.entity_id
_entity_poly.type
_entity_poly.pdbx_seq_one_letter_code
_entity_poly.pdbx_strand_id
1 'polypeptide(L)'
;MTQFPLFESIVKELDETKKNKFLTDNEKNDCCLEIKTFDKNSFEILYVLIKTYEVKSTPSNTCILPYDSKELKTGIKFDFHNLPATLQQIIYEFCNKRKKNLVEKNDNKF
;
A
#
# COMPACT_ATOMS: atom_id res chain seq x y z
N MET A 1 -1.52 0.51 21.23
CA MET A 1 -1.65 -0.04 19.86
C MET A 1 -1.89 1.12 18.92
N THR A 2 -1.08 1.26 17.87
CA THR A 2 -1.20 2.37 16.92
C THR A 2 -2.50 2.20 16.11
N GLN A 3 -3.46 3.08 16.32
CA GLN A 3 -4.70 3.10 15.55
C GLN A 3 -4.44 3.93 14.30
N PHE A 4 -4.38 3.30 13.13
CA PHE A 4 -4.24 3.99 11.85
C PHE A 4 -5.56 3.90 11.08
N PRO A 5 -6.43 4.93 11.13
CA PRO A 5 -7.80 4.83 10.62
C PRO A 5 -7.90 4.47 9.14
N LEU A 6 -6.95 4.95 8.32
CA LEU A 6 -6.89 4.62 6.90
C LEU A 6 -6.69 3.12 6.66
N PHE A 7 -5.76 2.51 7.40
CA PHE A 7 -5.52 1.08 7.33
C PHE A 7 -6.77 0.28 7.71
N GLU A 8 -7.41 0.64 8.82
CA GLU A 8 -8.64 -0.02 9.27
C GLU A 8 -9.77 0.11 8.24
N SER A 9 -9.92 1.27 7.61
CA SER A 9 -10.90 1.48 6.55
C SER A 9 -10.64 0.57 5.36
N ILE A 10 -9.40 0.51 4.87
CA ILE A 10 -9.04 -0.34 3.72
C ILE A 10 -9.26 -1.82 4.06
N VAL A 11 -8.82 -2.26 5.24
CA VAL A 11 -8.96 -3.66 5.67
C VAL A 11 -10.42 -4.07 5.87
N LYS A 12 -11.30 -3.14 6.29
CA LYS A 12 -12.74 -3.38 6.39
C LYS A 12 -13.43 -3.53 5.04
N GLU A 13 -12.96 -2.80 4.02
CA GLU A 13 -13.50 -2.89 2.66
C GLU A 13 -12.99 -4.12 1.89
N LEU A 14 -11.91 -4.74 2.36
CA LEU A 14 -11.41 -5.99 1.82
C LEU A 14 -12.23 -7.18 2.33
N ASP A 15 -13.02 -7.78 1.44
CA ASP A 15 -13.69 -9.07 1.68
C ASP A 15 -12.67 -10.19 1.99
N GLU A 16 -13.08 -11.22 2.74
CA GLU A 16 -12.19 -12.34 3.08
C GLU A 16 -11.66 -13.10 1.85
N THR A 17 -12.44 -13.11 0.77
CA THR A 17 -12.04 -13.69 -0.52
C THR A 17 -10.92 -12.89 -1.18
N LYS A 18 -10.89 -11.56 -1.00
CA LYS A 18 -9.82 -10.71 -1.49
C LYS A 18 -8.59 -10.81 -0.60
N LYS A 19 -8.73 -10.80 0.73
CA LYS A 19 -7.61 -10.82 1.68
C LYS A 19 -6.59 -11.93 1.41
N ASN A 20 -7.05 -13.12 1.03
CA ASN A 20 -6.18 -14.27 0.76
C ASN A 20 -5.76 -14.41 -0.71
N LYS A 21 -6.20 -13.49 -1.59
CA LYS A 21 -5.91 -13.54 -3.02
C LYS A 21 -4.68 -12.68 -3.33
N PHE A 22 -3.65 -13.31 -3.90
CA PHE A 22 -2.52 -12.57 -4.47
C PHE A 22 -2.97 -11.74 -5.68
N LEU A 23 -2.33 -10.58 -5.87
CA LEU A 23 -2.56 -9.79 -7.07
C LEU A 23 -2.04 -10.55 -8.29
N THR A 24 -2.74 -10.40 -9.40
CA THR A 24 -2.26 -10.81 -10.72
C THR A 24 -1.10 -9.91 -11.15
N ASP A 25 -0.29 -10.37 -12.10
CA ASP A 25 0.88 -9.59 -12.54
C ASP A 25 0.48 -8.27 -13.21
N ASN A 26 -0.70 -8.21 -13.84
CA ASN A 26 -1.27 -6.97 -14.35
C ASN A 26 -1.60 -5.98 -13.22
N GLU A 27 -2.29 -6.45 -12.16
CA GLU A 27 -2.63 -5.60 -11.00
C GLU A 27 -1.37 -5.11 -10.26
N LYS A 28 -0.33 -5.95 -10.15
CA LYS A 28 0.97 -5.54 -9.60
C LYS A 28 1.63 -4.47 -10.46
N ASN A 29 1.63 -4.66 -11.78
CA ASN A 29 2.23 -3.70 -12.70
C ASN A 29 1.50 -2.35 -12.65
N ASP A 30 0.16 -2.36 -12.61
CA ASP A 30 -0.65 -1.16 -12.47
C ASP A 30 -0.35 -0.42 -11.16
N CYS A 31 -0.21 -1.14 -10.05
CA CYS A 31 0.28 -0.57 -8.80
C CYS A 31 1.67 0.05 -8.94
N CYS A 32 2.62 -0.66 -9.55
CA CYS A 32 3.96 -0.16 -9.75
C CYS A 32 3.99 1.13 -10.57
N LEU A 33 3.13 1.25 -11.59
CA LEU A 33 2.99 2.47 -12.38
C LEU A 33 2.39 3.60 -11.57
N GLU A 34 1.35 3.34 -10.78
CA GLU A 34 0.71 4.34 -9.92
C GLU A 34 1.68 4.84 -8.83
N ILE A 35 2.40 3.94 -8.17
CA ILE A 35 3.38 4.26 -7.13
C ILE A 35 4.51 5.14 -7.66
N LYS A 36 4.90 4.99 -8.94
CA LYS A 36 5.91 5.89 -9.56
C LYS A 36 5.46 7.35 -9.61
N THR A 37 4.16 7.62 -9.54
CA THR A 37 3.59 8.97 -9.55
C THR A 37 3.42 9.56 -8.14
N PHE A 38 3.80 8.82 -7.10
CA PHE A 38 3.65 9.26 -5.72
C PHE A 38 4.58 10.44 -5.42
N ASP A 39 4.02 11.43 -4.74
CA ASP A 39 4.78 12.46 -4.05
C ASP A 39 5.27 11.93 -2.69
N LYS A 40 6.16 12.69 -2.04
CA LYS A 40 6.80 12.29 -0.77
C LYS A 40 5.78 11.85 0.29
N ASN A 41 4.70 12.62 0.48
CA ASN A 41 3.67 12.31 1.47
C ASN A 41 2.99 10.95 1.19
N SER A 42 2.81 10.63 -0.08
CA SER A 42 2.16 9.38 -0.49
C SER A 42 3.05 8.16 -0.30
N PHE A 43 4.36 8.34 -0.51
CA PHE A 43 5.34 7.33 -0.12
C PHE A 43 5.39 7.13 1.40
N GLU A 44 5.30 8.20 2.19
CA GLU A 44 5.23 8.12 3.65
C GLU A 44 3.95 7.37 4.11
N ILE A 45 2.79 7.67 3.54
CA ILE A 45 1.53 6.95 3.85
C ILE A 45 1.62 5.48 3.48
N LEU A 46 2.15 5.17 2.29
CA LEU A 46 2.36 3.78 1.85
C LEU A 46 3.29 3.04 2.81
N TYR A 47 4.37 3.68 3.24
CA TYR A 47 5.29 3.11 4.24
C TYR A 47 4.58 2.83 5.57
N VAL A 48 3.78 3.78 6.06
CA VAL A 48 3.00 3.60 7.29
C VAL A 48 1.99 2.46 7.15
N LEU A 49 1.35 2.28 5.99
CA LEU A 49 0.46 1.13 5.74
C LEU A 49 1.20 -0.20 5.87
N ILE A 50 2.36 -0.32 5.22
CA ILE A 50 3.20 -1.52 5.28
C ILE A 50 3.66 -1.78 6.71
N LYS A 51 4.14 -0.75 7.42
CA LYS A 51 4.61 -0.90 8.80
C LYS A 51 3.48 -1.24 9.77
N THR A 52 2.30 -0.67 9.56
CA THR A 52 1.10 -0.98 10.35
C THR A 52 0.68 -2.44 10.18
N TYR A 53 0.74 -2.95 8.94
CA TYR A 53 0.48 -4.36 8.66
C TYR A 53 1.50 -5.25 9.38
N GLU A 54 2.79 -4.96 9.24
CA GLU A 54 3.86 -5.71 9.90
C GLU A 54 3.64 -5.79 11.42
N VAL A 55 3.47 -4.65 12.09
CA VAL A 55 3.26 -4.58 13.55
C VAL A 55 2.04 -5.38 14.01
N LYS A 56 0.98 -5.45 13.18
CA LYS A 56 -0.23 -6.22 13.47
C LYS A 56 -0.09 -7.72 13.18
N SER A 57 0.64 -8.10 12.13
CA SER A 57 0.78 -9.49 11.69
C SER A 57 1.90 -10.24 12.41
N THR A 58 3.00 -9.53 12.72
CA THR A 58 4.15 -10.07 13.44
C THR A 58 4.63 -8.99 14.39
N PRO A 59 4.49 -9.14 15.72
CA PRO A 59 5.02 -8.20 16.69
C PRO A 59 6.56 -8.30 16.73
N SER A 60 7.21 -7.80 15.69
CA SER A 60 8.65 -7.63 15.60
C SER A 60 8.97 -6.19 15.96
N ASN A 61 9.79 -6.00 17.01
CA ASN A 61 10.28 -4.67 17.42
C ASN A 61 11.42 -4.16 16.53
N THR A 62 11.63 -4.72 15.35
CA THR A 62 12.71 -4.30 14.46
C THR A 62 12.29 -3.08 13.64
N CYS A 63 13.15 -2.05 13.67
CA CYS A 63 13.10 -0.90 12.77
C CYS A 63 13.75 -1.22 11.41
N ILE A 64 13.57 -2.46 10.93
CA ILE A 64 14.08 -2.90 9.63
C ILE A 64 12.99 -2.67 8.60
N LEU A 65 13.39 -2.25 7.41
CA LEU A 65 12.53 -2.14 6.24
C LEU A 65 11.91 -3.52 5.93
N PRO A 66 10.58 -3.68 6.03
CA PRO A 66 9.96 -4.99 5.93
C PRO A 66 9.92 -5.49 4.48
N TYR A 67 9.90 -6.82 4.32
CA TYR A 67 9.69 -7.50 3.04
C TYR A 67 10.71 -7.15 1.94
N ASP A 68 12.00 -7.27 2.24
CA ASP A 68 13.12 -7.01 1.32
C ASP A 68 13.07 -5.62 0.66
N SER A 69 12.50 -4.64 1.36
CA SER A 69 12.48 -3.27 0.88
C SER A 69 13.84 -2.60 1.04
N LYS A 70 14.21 -1.81 0.03
CA LYS A 70 15.47 -1.08 -0.05
C LYS A 70 15.20 0.41 -0.16
N GLU A 71 15.79 1.18 0.74
CA GLU A 71 15.77 2.65 0.65
C GLU A 71 16.62 3.10 -0.55
N LEU A 72 16.05 4.01 -1.34
CA LEU A 72 16.67 4.70 -2.46
C LEU A 72 16.67 6.19 -2.14
N LYS A 73 17.57 6.96 -2.78
CA LYS A 73 17.59 8.43 -2.66
C LYS A 73 16.26 9.10 -3.06
N THR A 74 15.45 8.42 -3.85
CA THR A 74 14.17 8.90 -4.39
C THR A 74 12.95 8.26 -3.70
N GLY A 75 13.13 7.42 -2.68
CA GLY A 75 12.03 6.74 -1.98
C GLY A 75 12.35 5.30 -1.58
N ILE A 76 11.34 4.45 -1.44
CA ILE A 76 11.51 3.04 -1.03
C ILE A 76 11.21 2.14 -2.22
N LYS A 77 12.13 1.21 -2.52
CA LYS A 77 11.89 0.09 -3.44
C LYS A 77 11.40 -1.10 -2.63
N PHE A 78 10.28 -1.70 -3.01
CA PHE A 78 9.80 -2.94 -2.42
C PHE A 78 9.42 -3.92 -3.53
N ASP A 79 9.56 -5.21 -3.26
CA ASP A 79 9.20 -6.26 -4.20
C ASP A 79 7.80 -6.79 -3.89
N PHE A 80 6.85 -6.56 -4.81
CA PHE A 80 5.48 -7.04 -4.66
C PHE A 80 5.40 -8.56 -4.54
N HIS A 81 6.34 -9.32 -5.11
CA HIS A 81 6.30 -10.78 -5.08
C HIS A 81 6.51 -11.36 -3.68
N ASN A 82 7.23 -10.66 -2.81
CA ASN A 82 7.54 -11.12 -1.46
C ASN A 82 6.54 -10.60 -0.39
N LEU A 83 5.56 -9.80 -0.79
CA LEU A 83 4.53 -9.30 0.12
C LEU A 83 3.44 -10.35 0.38
N PRO A 84 2.95 -10.48 1.61
CA PRO A 84 1.76 -11.28 1.91
C PRO A 84 0.56 -10.85 1.06
N ALA A 85 -0.31 -11.80 0.68
CA ALA A 85 -1.49 -11.54 -0.16
C ALA A 85 -2.33 -10.37 0.35
N THR A 86 -2.63 -10.34 1.65
CA THR A 86 -3.39 -9.27 2.28
C THR A 86 -2.73 -7.91 2.13
N LEU A 87 -1.40 -7.84 2.27
CA LEU A 87 -0.65 -6.59 2.13
C LEU A 87 -0.64 -6.11 0.67
N GLN A 88 -0.52 -7.02 -0.29
CA GLN A 88 -0.66 -6.67 -1.71
C GLN A 88 -2.02 -6.03 -1.97
N GLN A 89 -3.11 -6.61 -1.45
CA GLN A 89 -4.46 -6.08 -1.61
C GLN A 89 -4.66 -4.72 -0.94
N ILE A 90 -4.09 -4.51 0.26
CA ILE A 90 -4.13 -3.22 0.95
C ILE A 90 -3.46 -2.13 0.11
N ILE A 91 -2.28 -2.42 -0.45
CA ILE A 91 -1.55 -1.48 -1.31
C ILE A 91 -2.34 -1.20 -2.59
N TYR A 92 -2.93 -2.25 -3.19
CA TYR A 92 -3.75 -2.13 -4.40
C TYR A 92 -4.97 -1.23 -4.19
N GLU A 93 -5.74 -1.46 -3.12
CA GLU A 93 -6.89 -0.62 -2.80
C GLU A 93 -6.48 0.83 -2.47
N PHE A 94 -5.33 1.03 -1.82
CA PHE A 94 -4.79 2.37 -1.60
C PHE A 94 -4.47 3.09 -2.92
N CYS A 95 -3.78 2.41 -3.85
CA CYS A 95 -3.46 2.95 -5.18
C CYS A 95 -4.74 3.31 -5.96
N ASN A 96 -5.74 2.41 -5.95
CA ASN A 96 -7.02 2.64 -6.61
C ASN A 96 -7.79 3.83 -6.02
N LYS A 97 -7.87 3.93 -4.69
CA LYS A 97 -8.52 5.07 -4.02
C LYS A 97 -7.82 6.38 -4.36
N ARG A 98 -6.50 6.41 -4.38
CA ARG A 98 -5.74 7.61 -4.77
C ARG A 98 -6.06 8.02 -6.20
N LYS A 99 -6.01 7.06 -7.14
CA LYS A 99 -6.29 7.31 -8.55
C LYS A 99 -7.70 7.89 -8.75
N LYS A 100 -8.71 7.36 -8.06
CA LYS A 100 -10.08 7.91 -8.07
C LYS A 100 -10.12 9.35 -7.56
N ASN A 101 -9.52 9.63 -6.41
CA ASN A 101 -9.46 10.97 -5.84
C ASN A 101 -8.74 11.99 -6.75
N LEU A 102 -7.73 11.55 -7.52
CA LEU A 102 -7.05 12.41 -8.49
C LEU A 102 -7.92 12.73 -9.71
N VAL A 103 -8.69 11.75 -10.19
CA VAL A 103 -9.68 11.94 -11.27
C VAL A 103 -10.76 12.92 -10.81
N GLU A 104 -11.37 12.69 -9.65
CA GLU A 104 -12.43 13.55 -9.09
C GLU A 104 -11.98 15.00 -8.84
N LYS A 105 -10.71 15.21 -8.48
CA LYS A 105 -10.14 16.55 -8.32
C LYS A 105 -9.87 17.27 -9.64
N ASN A 106 -9.68 16.52 -10.73
CA ASN A 106 -9.52 17.09 -12.06
C ASN A 106 -10.87 17.39 -12.72
N ASP A 107 -11.90 16.60 -12.44
CA ASP A 107 -13.26 16.86 -12.93
C ASP A 107 -13.94 18.05 -12.24
N ASN A 108 -13.61 18.34 -10.98
CA ASN A 108 -14.15 19.50 -10.23
C ASN A 108 -13.44 20.84 -10.51
N LYS A 109 -12.67 20.94 -11.61
CA LYS A 109 -11.96 22.18 -12.02
C LYS A 109 -12.62 22.92 -13.19
N PHE A 110 -13.88 22.65 -13.49
CA PHE A 110 -14.67 23.35 -14.50
C PHE A 110 -15.74 24.22 -13.86
#